data_AF-F3GJL1-F1
#
_entry.id   AF-F3GJL1-F1
#
_cell.length_a   1.000
_cell.length_b   1.000
_cell.length_c   1.000
_cell.angle_alpha   90.00
_cell.angle_beta   90.00
_cell.angle_gamma   90.00
#
_symmetry.space_group_name_H-M   'P 1'
#
loop_
_entity.id
_entity.type
_entity.pdbx_description
1 polymer ?
#
loop_
_entity_poly.entity_id
_entity_poly.type
_entity_poly.pdbx_seq_one_letter_code
_entity_poly.pdbx_strand_id
1 'polypeptide(L)' 'MEAALALATHRVVVKRPRKAPCIDGLKPGYALDGKSSRYDIYPKKALKPKAATDESDA' A
#
# COMPACT_ATOMS: atom_id res chain seq x y z
N MET A 1 2.84 11.32 -6.21
CA MET A 1 3.20 9.90 -5.92
C MET A 1 4.65 9.78 -5.46
N GLU A 2 5.59 10.42 -6.16
CA GLU A 2 7.03 10.32 -5.91
C GLU A 2 7.45 10.64 -4.46
N ALA A 3 6.91 11.71 -3.86
CA ALA A 3 7.22 12.06 -2.46
C ALA A 3 6.81 10.97 -1.46
N ALA A 4 5.64 10.35 -1.66
CA ALA A 4 5.18 9.25 -0.82
C ALA A 4 6.05 8.00 -1.00
N LEU A 5 6.49 7.74 -2.24
CA LEU A 5 7.44 6.67 -2.51
C LEU A 5 8.78 6.95 -1.84
N ALA A 6 9.31 8.17 -1.89
CA ALA A 6 10.58 8.52 -1.26
C ALA A 6 10.55 8.27 0.26
N LEU A 7 9.45 8.64 0.92
CA LEU A 7 9.26 8.46 2.37
C LEU A 7 9.01 7.00 2.76
N ALA A 8 8.24 6.26 1.97
CA ALA A 8 7.79 4.93 2.35
C ALA A 8 8.92 3.90 2.38
N THR A 9 8.99 3.15 3.47
CA THR A 9 10.00 2.11 3.70
C THR A 9 9.66 0.79 3.00
N HIS A 10 8.38 0.43 2.95
CA HIS A 10 7.92 -0.88 2.47
C HIS A 10 6.97 -0.78 1.28
N ARG A 11 5.84 -0.09 1.45
CA ARG A 11 4.82 0.06 0.40
C ARG A 11 4.02 1.34 0.60
N VAL A 12 3.52 1.86 -0.51
CA VAL A 12 2.54 2.95 -0.53
C VAL A 12 1.18 2.34 -0.88
N VAL A 13 0.15 2.67 -0.10
CA VAL A 13 -1.23 2.23 -0.33
C VAL A 13 -2.08 3.45 -0.61
N VAL A 14 -2.77 3.46 -1.74
CA VAL A 14 -3.61 4.59 -2.16
C VAL A 14 -5.06 4.15 -2.25
N LYS A 15 -5.95 4.77 -1.46
CA LYS A 15 -7.39 4.57 -1.58
C LYS A 15 -7.92 5.31 -2.80
N ARG A 16 -8.70 4.63 -3.65
CA ARG A 16 -9.30 5.19 -4.87
C ARG A 16 -10.74 4.71 -5.03
N PRO A 17 -11.60 5.47 -5.74
CA PRO A 17 -12.89 4.96 -6.20
C PRO A 17 -12.68 3.83 -7.22
N ARG A 18 -13.56 2.82 -7.22
CA ARG A 18 -13.44 1.64 -8.10
C ARG A 18 -13.34 1.99 -9.59
N LYS A 19 -14.10 2.99 -10.06
CA LYS A 19 -14.18 3.37 -11.48
C LYS A 19 -13.15 4.42 -11.92
N ALA A 20 -12.33 4.95 -11.00
CA ALA A 20 -11.38 6.00 -11.34
C ALA A 20 -10.24 5.44 -12.22
N PRO A 21 -9.62 6.24 -13.10
CA PRO A 21 -8.39 5.84 -13.78
C PRO A 21 -7.24 5.65 -12.78
N CYS A 22 -6.24 4.84 -13.14
CA CYS A 22 -5.01 4.69 -12.36
C CYS A 22 -4.27 6.02 -12.23
N ILE A 23 -3.33 6.14 -11.28
CA ILE A 23 -2.44 7.31 -11.22
C ILE A 23 -1.55 7.28 -12.45
N ASP A 24 -1.47 8.38 -13.18
CA ASP A 24 -0.64 8.48 -14.39
C ASP A 24 0.83 8.16 -14.07
N GLY A 25 1.40 7.22 -14.83
CA GLY A 25 2.81 6.86 -14.82
C GLY A 25 3.17 5.56 -14.11
N LEU A 26 2.48 5.16 -13.03
CA LEU A 26 2.81 3.95 -12.28
C LEU A 26 1.61 3.01 -12.14
N LYS A 27 1.72 1.80 -12.72
CA LYS A 27 0.76 0.73 -12.51
C LYS A 27 0.93 0.15 -11.09
N PRO A 28 -0.13 0.02 -10.29
CA PRO A 28 -0.02 -0.63 -9.00
C PRO A 28 0.43 -2.09 -9.20
N GLY A 29 1.37 -2.54 -8.37
CA GLY A 29 1.82 -3.94 -8.40
C GLY A 29 0.71 -4.89 -7.96
N TYR A 30 -0.21 -4.39 -7.14
CA TYR A 30 -1.40 -5.12 -6.71
C TYR A 30 -2.52 -4.13 -6.36
N ALA A 31 -3.77 -4.51 -6.55
CA ALA A 31 -4.93 -3.73 -6.14
C ALA A 31 -5.87 -4.58 -5.29
N LEU A 32 -6.37 -4.02 -4.19
CA LEU A 32 -7.43 -4.61 -3.39
C LEU A 32 -8.76 -3.97 -3.77
N ASP A 33 -9.62 -4.73 -4.43
CA ASP A 33 -10.95 -4.27 -4.79
C ASP A 33 -11.92 -4.44 -3.62
N GLY A 34 -12.51 -3.32 -3.19
CA GLY A 34 -13.66 -3.29 -2.30
C GLY A 34 -14.95 -2.98 -3.08
N LYS A 35 -16.08 -2.93 -2.36
CA LYS A 35 -17.41 -2.70 -2.96
C LYS A 35 -17.52 -1.33 -3.67
N SER A 36 -17.04 -0.26 -3.04
CA SER A 36 -17.11 1.11 -3.57
C SER A 36 -15.74 1.72 -3.86
N SER A 37 -14.70 1.21 -3.19
CA SER A 37 -13.34 1.72 -3.24
C SER A 37 -12.39 0.59 -3.57
N ARG A 38 -11.27 0.92 -4.22
CA ARG A 38 -10.12 0.04 -4.37
C ARG A 38 -8.91 0.63 -3.65
N TYR A 39 -7.97 -0.22 -3.25
CA TYR A 39 -6.67 0.21 -2.74
C TYR A 39 -5.58 -0.20 -3.72
N ASP A 40 -4.94 0.78 -4.33
CA ASP A 40 -3.80 0.58 -5.22
C ASP A 40 -2.53 0.46 -4.36
N ILE A 41 -1.85 -0.68 -4.41
CA ILE A 41 -0.68 -1.00 -3.60
C ILE A 41 0.58 -0.98 -4.48
N TYR A 42 1.56 -0.19 -4.03
CA TYR A 42 2.85 -0.01 -4.68
C TYR A 42 3.96 -0.55 -3.76
N PRO A 43 4.37 -1.82 -3.93
CA PRO A 43 5.41 -2.43 -3.12
C PRO A 43 6.81 -1.91 -3.50
N LYS A 44 7.65 -1.63 -2.50
CA LYS A 44 9.08 -1.31 -2.65
C LYS A 44 9.97 -2.42 -2.08
N LYS A 45 9.61 -2.95 -0.90
CA LYS A 45 10.33 -4.04 -0.22
C LYS A 45 9.34 -5.03 0.37
N ALA A 46 9.71 -6.30 0.43
CA ALA A 46 8.92 -7.32 1.11
C ALA A 46 8.87 -7.00 2.61
N LEU A 47 7.66 -6.95 3.17
CA LEU A 47 7.48 -6.85 4.61
C LEU A 47 7.77 -8.24 5.20
N LYS A 48 8.89 -8.38 5.91
CA LYS A 48 9.13 -9.57 6.72
C LYS A 48 8.26 -9.46 7.98
N PRO A 49 7.55 -10.53 8.38
CA PRO A 49 6.87 -10.53 9.66
C PRO A 49 7.92 -10.27 10.75
N LYS A 50 7.66 -9.28 11.60
CA LYS A 50 8.47 -9.06 12.80
C LYS A 50 8.29 -10.31 13.65
N ALA A 51 9.39 -11.00 13.98
CA ALA A 51 9.34 -12.11 14.94
C ALA A 51 8.60 -11.61 16.17
N ALA A 52 7.48 -12.26 16.50
CA ALA A 52 6.56 -11.86 17.55
C ALA A 52 7.36 -11.63 18.84
N THR A 53 7.52 -10.37 19.21
CA THR A 53 7.87 -10.01 20.56
C THR A 53 6.52 -9.88 21.24
N ASP A 54 6.07 -10.99 21.84
CA ASP A 54 5.05 -10.94 22.88
C ASP A 54 5.67 -10.13 24.01
N GLU A 55 5.29 -8.86 24.13
CA GLU A 55 5.55 -8.11 25.34
C GLU A 55 4.29 -7.32 25.67
N SER A 56 3.74 -7.71 26.82
CA SER A 56 2.56 -7.24 27.51
C SER A 56 2.57 -5.72 27.71
N ASP A 57 1.58 -5.03 27.16
CA ASP A 57 1.13 -3.75 27.75
C ASP A 57 0.03 -4.09 28.77
N ALA A 58 0.47 -4.11 30.02
CA ALA A 58 -0.35 -3.99 31.22
C ALA A 58 -0.80 -2.53 31.42
#